data_AF-A0A5K1BKK1-F1
#
_entry.id   AF-A0A5K1BKK1-F1
#
_cell.length_a   1.000
_cell.length_b   1.000
_cell.length_c   1.000
_cell.angle_alpha   90.00
_cell.angle_beta   90.00
_cell.angle_gamma   90.00
#
_symmetry.space_group_name_H-M   'P 1'
#
loop_
_entity.id
_entity.type
_entity.pdbx_description
1 polymer ?
#
loop_
_entity_poly.entity_id
_entity_poly.type
_entity_poly.pdbx_seq_one_letter_code
_entity_poly.pdbx_strand_id
1 'polypeptide(L)'
;MVVIIVYAFLYGRLYMSLSGLENSLVKRAHARGDDPLKAALASQSLVQIGLLMTLPMVMEIGLERGFRTALSDIIIMQLQLCAVFFTFSLGTKTHYFGRTVLHGGAKYRATGRGFVVRHEKFAENYRLYSRSHFVKGLELMMLLIAYEIYGFVSSDTTAYMLMTFSMWFLVASWLFSPFLFNPSGFEWQKIVDDWDDWTKWISCRGGIGVPGNKSWESWWEEEQEHLQHTGLSGRLCEIILSLRFFLFQYGIVYHLRISNNNKSII
;
A
#
# COMPACT_ATOMS: atom_id res chain seq x y z
N MET A 1 6.76 -6.93 -8.05
CA MET A 1 5.86 -8.07 -8.30
C MET A 1 4.85 -8.28 -7.17
N VAL A 2 5.28 -8.45 -5.91
CA VAL A 2 4.40 -8.72 -4.75
C VAL A 2 3.27 -7.69 -4.59
N VAL A 3 3.56 -6.39 -4.64
CA VAL A 3 2.53 -5.33 -4.52
C VAL A 3 1.47 -5.43 -5.63
N ILE A 4 1.87 -5.68 -6.87
CA ILE A 4 0.92 -5.82 -8.00
C ILE A 4 0.01 -7.02 -7.77
N ILE A 5 0.56 -8.12 -7.25
CA ILE A 5 -0.20 -9.32 -6.89
C ILE A 5 -1.22 -9.01 -5.77
N VAL A 6 -0.85 -8.25 -4.74
CA VAL A 6 -1.78 -7.77 -3.70
C VAL A 6 -2.96 -7.03 -4.33
N TYR A 7 -2.66 -6.06 -5.20
CA TYR A 7 -3.67 -5.25 -5.86
C TYR A 7 -4.58 -6.08 -6.75
N ALA A 8 -4.01 -6.88 -7.65
CA ALA A 8 -4.76 -7.76 -8.54
C ALA A 8 -5.65 -8.73 -7.75
N PHE A 9 -5.13 -9.26 -6.65
CA PHE A 9 -5.85 -10.14 -5.76
C PHE A 9 -7.04 -9.44 -5.08
N LEU A 10 -6.84 -8.30 -4.41
CA LEU A 10 -7.92 -7.60 -3.70
C LEU A 10 -8.98 -7.06 -4.65
N TYR A 11 -8.58 -6.44 -5.77
CA TYR A 11 -9.52 -5.99 -6.79
C TYR A 11 -10.27 -7.18 -7.42
N GLY A 12 -9.59 -8.29 -7.69
CA GLY A 12 -10.22 -9.50 -8.22
C GLY A 12 -11.25 -10.08 -7.24
N ARG A 13 -10.90 -10.19 -5.95
CA ARG A 13 -11.81 -10.67 -4.89
C ARG A 13 -13.02 -9.77 -4.75
N LEU A 14 -12.80 -8.46 -4.68
CA LEU A 14 -13.89 -7.51 -4.59
C LEU A 14 -14.79 -7.58 -5.83
N TYR A 15 -14.24 -7.69 -7.04
CA TYR A 15 -15.04 -7.83 -8.25
C TYR A 15 -15.87 -9.13 -8.25
N MET A 16 -15.30 -10.26 -7.82
CA MET A 16 -16.02 -11.52 -7.70
C MET A 16 -17.14 -11.46 -6.65
N SER A 17 -16.91 -10.76 -5.53
CA SER A 17 -17.91 -10.49 -4.50
C SER A 17 -19.03 -9.61 -5.06
N LEU A 18 -18.69 -8.46 -5.66
CA LEU A 18 -19.66 -7.50 -6.19
C LEU A 18 -20.45 -8.05 -7.40
N SER A 19 -19.89 -8.97 -8.18
CA SER A 19 -20.64 -9.63 -9.26
C SER A 19 -21.53 -10.80 -8.79
N GLY A 20 -21.38 -11.23 -7.52
CA GLY A 20 -22.01 -12.45 -7.00
C GLY A 20 -21.40 -13.75 -7.55
N LEU A 21 -20.35 -13.65 -8.39
CA LEU A 21 -19.65 -14.81 -8.95
C LEU A 21 -19.00 -15.64 -7.84
N GLU A 22 -18.45 -14.99 -6.81
CA GLU A 22 -17.85 -15.64 -5.66
C GLU A 22 -18.79 -16.65 -5.00
N ASN A 23 -20.04 -16.24 -4.72
CA ASN A 23 -21.05 -17.12 -4.14
C ASN A 23 -21.30 -18.37 -5.00
N SER A 24 -21.31 -18.19 -6.33
CA SER A 24 -21.52 -19.28 -7.27
C SER A 24 -20.32 -20.23 -7.37
N LEU A 25 -19.11 -19.71 -7.19
CA LEU A 25 -17.86 -20.48 -7.25
C LEU A 25 -17.66 -21.27 -5.97
N VAL A 26 -17.85 -20.64 -4.80
CA VAL A 26 -17.74 -21.31 -3.50
C VAL A 26 -18.74 -22.46 -3.38
N LYS A 27 -20.00 -22.24 -3.79
CA LYS A 27 -21.02 -23.32 -3.83
C LYS A 27 -20.60 -24.49 -4.73
N ARG A 28 -20.03 -24.22 -5.90
CA ARG A 28 -19.54 -25.25 -6.84
C ARG A 28 -18.29 -25.97 -6.32
N ALA A 29 -17.37 -25.24 -5.70
CA ALA A 29 -16.15 -25.80 -5.10
C ALA A 29 -16.49 -26.73 -3.92
N HIS A 30 -17.45 -26.36 -3.07
CA HIS A 30 -17.97 -27.25 -2.03
C HIS A 30 -18.60 -28.52 -2.59
N ALA A 31 -19.33 -28.41 -3.70
CA ALA A 31 -19.92 -29.58 -4.36
C ALA A 31 -18.89 -30.51 -5.00
N ARG A 32 -17.68 -30.01 -5.33
CA ARG A 32 -16.61 -30.78 -5.99
C ARG A 32 -15.47 -31.20 -5.06
N GLY A 33 -15.34 -30.61 -3.88
CA GLY A 33 -14.24 -30.89 -2.95
C GLY A 33 -12.88 -30.34 -3.42
N ASP A 34 -12.86 -29.23 -4.18
CA ASP A 34 -11.63 -28.70 -4.76
C ASP A 34 -10.77 -27.91 -3.73
N ASP A 35 -9.83 -28.60 -3.07
CA ASP A 35 -8.80 -28.06 -2.19
C ASP A 35 -7.64 -27.26 -2.85
N PRO A 36 -7.28 -27.43 -4.15
CA PRO A 36 -6.16 -26.71 -4.76
C PRO A 36 -6.31 -25.18 -4.80
N LEU A 37 -7.54 -24.70 -4.99
CA LEU A 37 -7.84 -23.26 -4.98
C LEU A 37 -7.55 -22.67 -3.59
N LYS A 38 -7.83 -23.42 -2.51
CA LYS A 38 -7.58 -22.99 -1.14
C LYS A 38 -6.08 -22.89 -0.84
N ALA A 39 -5.30 -23.89 -1.28
CA ALA A 39 -3.85 -23.93 -1.08
C ALA A 39 -3.13 -22.77 -1.80
N ALA A 40 -3.55 -22.44 -3.03
CA ALA A 40 -3.01 -21.30 -3.76
C ALA A 40 -3.27 -19.96 -3.03
N LEU A 41 -4.46 -19.78 -2.45
CA LEU A 41 -4.84 -18.56 -1.73
C LEU A 41 -4.06 -18.38 -0.41
N ALA A 42 -3.88 -19.46 0.37
CA ALA A 42 -3.11 -19.42 1.61
C ALA A 42 -1.61 -19.19 1.38
N SER A 43 -1.07 -19.66 0.26
CA SER A 43 0.34 -19.46 -0.08
C SER A 43 0.69 -17.98 -0.31
N GLN A 44 -0.25 -17.19 -0.81
CA GLN A 44 -0.03 -15.78 -1.14
C GLN A 44 0.09 -14.89 0.11
N SER A 45 -0.68 -15.16 1.16
CA SER A 45 -0.64 -14.37 2.41
C SER A 45 0.66 -14.60 3.19
N LEU A 46 1.17 -15.83 3.25
CA LEU A 46 2.43 -16.17 3.91
C LEU A 46 3.65 -15.52 3.25
N VAL A 47 3.65 -15.40 1.92
CA VAL A 47 4.73 -14.74 1.16
C VAL A 47 4.76 -13.23 1.44
N GLN A 48 3.62 -12.61 1.76
CA GLN A 48 3.46 -11.16 1.91
C GLN A 48 3.94 -10.59 3.25
N ILE A 49 3.98 -11.38 4.34
CA ILE A 49 4.33 -10.88 5.70
C ILE A 49 5.85 -10.59 5.85
N GLY A 50 6.65 -10.67 4.78
CA GLY A 50 8.10 -10.42 4.85
C GLY A 50 8.88 -11.52 5.60
N LEU A 51 8.19 -12.55 6.09
CA LEU A 51 8.78 -13.72 6.75
C LEU A 51 9.74 -14.44 5.80
N LEU A 52 9.34 -14.66 4.54
CA LEU A 52 10.21 -15.22 3.50
C LEU A 52 11.36 -14.28 3.10
N MET A 53 11.18 -12.96 3.19
CA MET A 53 12.26 -12.01 2.91
C MET A 53 13.31 -11.97 4.02
N THR A 54 12.92 -12.38 5.23
CA THR A 54 13.80 -12.43 6.41
C THR A 54 14.55 -13.76 6.48
N LEU A 55 14.04 -14.84 5.86
CA LEU A 55 14.69 -16.15 5.85
C LEU A 55 16.15 -16.14 5.39
N PRO A 56 16.55 -15.49 4.27
CA PRO A 56 17.94 -15.48 3.84
C PRO A 56 18.88 -14.92 4.93
N MET A 57 18.48 -13.82 5.57
CA MET A 57 19.25 -13.18 6.64
C MET A 57 19.33 -14.08 7.88
N VAL A 58 18.23 -14.73 8.25
CA VAL A 58 18.20 -15.67 9.38
C VAL A 58 19.11 -16.88 9.12
N MET A 59 19.10 -17.40 7.90
CA MET A 59 19.97 -18.50 7.50
C MET A 59 21.44 -18.09 7.53
N GLU A 60 21.78 -16.89 7.06
CA GLU A 60 23.13 -16.32 7.13
C GLU A 60 23.61 -16.22 8.59
N ILE A 61 22.82 -15.58 9.46
CA ILE A 61 23.16 -15.46 10.89
C ILE A 61 23.25 -16.84 11.56
N GLY A 62 22.37 -17.77 11.18
CA GLY A 62 22.38 -19.14 11.69
C GLY A 62 23.64 -19.91 11.32
N LEU A 63 24.14 -19.72 10.11
CA LEU A 63 25.37 -20.32 9.61
C LEU A 63 26.62 -19.67 10.21
N GLU A 64 26.64 -18.34 10.35
CA GLU A 64 27.81 -17.59 10.84
C GLU A 64 27.97 -17.61 12.36
N ARG A 65 26.86 -17.50 13.10
CA ARG A 65 26.85 -17.21 14.55
C ARG A 65 26.07 -18.24 15.37
N GLY A 66 25.57 -19.29 14.72
CA GLY A 66 24.83 -20.39 15.33
C GLY A 66 23.33 -20.14 15.49
N PHE A 67 22.56 -21.23 15.53
CA PHE A 67 21.09 -21.21 15.51
C PHE A 67 20.46 -20.47 16.70
N ARG A 68 21.04 -20.58 17.91
CA ARG A 68 20.51 -19.90 19.11
C ARG A 68 20.62 -18.37 18.98
N THR A 69 21.73 -17.89 18.45
CA THR A 69 21.96 -16.46 18.19
C THR A 69 20.97 -15.96 17.14
N ALA A 70 20.81 -16.71 16.03
CA ALA A 70 19.83 -16.39 15.00
C ALA A 70 18.40 -16.30 15.55
N LEU A 71 17.98 -17.23 16.42
CA LEU A 71 16.64 -17.19 17.03
C LEU A 71 16.46 -15.95 17.93
N SER A 72 17.48 -15.60 18.72
CA SER A 72 17.46 -14.38 19.55
C SER A 72 17.38 -13.13 18.69
N ASP A 73 18.18 -13.06 17.63
CA ASP A 73 18.22 -11.92 16.72
C ASP A 73 16.90 -11.74 15.97
N ILE A 74 16.23 -12.83 15.54
CA ILE A 74 14.88 -12.76 14.97
C ILE A 74 13.91 -12.07 15.91
N ILE A 75 13.90 -12.47 17.19
CA ILE A 75 12.98 -11.88 18.17
C ILE A 75 13.27 -10.39 18.35
N ILE A 76 14.54 -10.02 18.49
CA ILE A 76 14.96 -8.62 18.61
C ILE A 76 14.56 -7.82 17.37
N MET A 77 14.79 -8.35 16.17
CA MET A 77 14.40 -7.71 14.92
C MET A 77 12.89 -7.47 14.85
N GLN A 78 12.05 -8.44 15.26
CA GLN A 78 10.61 -8.23 15.28
C GLN A 78 10.18 -7.16 16.30
N LEU A 79 10.80 -7.13 17.47
CA LEU A 79 10.57 -6.08 18.48
C LEU A 79 10.98 -4.69 17.98
N GLN A 80 11.98 -4.60 17.11
CA GLN A 80 12.40 -3.38 16.42
C GLN A 80 11.53 -3.03 15.21
N LEU A 81 10.38 -3.69 15.04
CA LEU A 81 9.42 -3.47 13.95
C LEU A 81 10.00 -3.73 12.55
N CYS A 82 10.94 -4.67 12.44
CA CYS A 82 11.57 -5.08 11.20
C CYS A 82 10.56 -5.46 10.10
N ALA A 83 9.48 -6.19 10.44
CA ALA A 83 8.43 -6.54 9.49
C ALA A 83 7.71 -5.30 8.91
N VAL A 84 7.45 -4.29 9.76
CA VAL A 84 6.83 -3.02 9.35
C VAL A 84 7.80 -2.24 8.44
N PHE A 85 9.06 -2.14 8.83
CA PHE A 85 10.12 -1.48 8.05
C PHE A 85 10.29 -2.10 6.65
N PHE A 86 10.41 -3.42 6.56
CA PHE A 86 10.62 -4.08 5.26
C PHE A 86 9.38 -4.01 4.36
N THR A 87 8.19 -4.08 4.95
CA THR A 87 6.92 -3.90 4.23
C THR A 87 6.82 -2.49 3.63
N PHE A 88 7.23 -1.48 4.39
CA PHE A 88 7.32 -0.09 3.93
C PHE A 88 8.42 0.10 2.86
N SER A 89 9.61 -0.47 3.09
CA SER A 89 10.73 -0.42 2.13
C SER A 89 10.35 -1.07 0.79
N LEU A 90 9.62 -2.17 0.80
CA LEU A 90 9.09 -2.82 -0.39
C LEU A 90 8.13 -1.91 -1.17
N GLY A 91 7.29 -1.15 -0.47
CA GLY A 91 6.39 -0.15 -1.05
C GLY A 91 7.15 0.95 -1.79
N THR A 92 8.17 1.52 -1.14
CA THR A 92 9.08 2.52 -1.69
C THR A 92 9.76 2.01 -2.95
N LYS A 93 10.45 0.86 -2.85
CA LYS A 93 11.18 0.24 -3.96
C LYS A 93 10.25 -0.02 -5.14
N THR A 94 9.08 -0.62 -4.88
CA THR A 94 8.15 -0.96 -5.95
C THR A 94 7.58 0.28 -6.65
N HIS A 95 7.25 1.34 -5.89
CA HIS A 95 6.71 2.56 -6.46
C HIS A 95 7.73 3.27 -7.38
N TYR A 96 8.93 3.56 -6.87
CA TYR A 96 9.91 4.32 -7.63
C TYR A 96 10.57 3.52 -8.75
N PHE A 97 10.76 2.21 -8.57
CA PHE A 97 11.18 1.32 -9.65
C PHE A 97 10.12 1.26 -10.75
N GLY A 98 8.85 1.06 -10.39
CA GLY A 98 7.75 1.04 -11.35
C GLY A 98 7.59 2.35 -12.12
N ARG A 99 7.68 3.49 -11.42
CA ARG A 99 7.66 4.83 -12.03
C ARG A 99 8.76 4.99 -13.05
N THR A 100 9.99 4.63 -12.71
CA THR A 100 11.14 4.71 -13.62
C THR A 100 10.95 3.82 -14.85
N VAL A 101 10.41 2.61 -14.68
CA VAL A 101 10.16 1.68 -15.79
C VAL A 101 9.05 2.18 -16.73
N LEU A 102 7.97 2.75 -16.19
CA LEU A 102 6.81 3.18 -16.99
C LEU A 102 6.98 4.56 -17.63
N HIS A 103 7.64 5.48 -16.92
CA HIS A 103 7.67 6.90 -17.25
C HIS A 103 9.08 7.45 -17.46
N GLY A 104 10.12 6.73 -17.02
CA GLY A 104 11.47 7.26 -16.96
C GLY A 104 11.63 8.32 -15.85
N GLY A 105 12.62 9.20 -16.01
CA GLY A 105 12.80 10.36 -15.12
C GLY A 105 13.37 10.01 -13.75
N ALA A 106 14.50 9.32 -13.68
CA ALA A 106 15.21 9.09 -12.43
C ALA A 106 15.70 10.43 -11.83
N LYS A 107 15.24 10.76 -10.63
CA LYS A 107 15.64 11.96 -9.91
C LYS A 107 16.56 11.57 -8.75
N TYR A 108 17.74 12.19 -8.69
CA TYR A 108 18.59 12.03 -7.52
C TYR A 108 17.95 12.71 -6.31
N ARG A 109 17.85 11.98 -5.20
CA ARG A 109 17.49 12.51 -3.89
C ARG A 109 18.72 12.39 -3.00
N ALA A 110 19.23 13.54 -2.56
CA ALA A 110 20.40 13.57 -1.70
C ALA A 110 20.09 12.88 -0.37
N THR A 111 20.80 11.79 -0.08
CA THR A 111 20.86 11.18 1.25
C THR A 111 21.81 12.04 2.08
N GLY A 112 21.29 13.10 2.71
CA GLY A 112 22.12 14.07 3.43
C GLY A 112 23.08 13.42 4.43
N ARG A 113 24.26 14.02 4.61
CA ARG A 113 25.19 13.68 5.71
C ARG A 113 24.83 14.52 6.94
N GLY A 114 23.68 14.23 7.54
CA GLY A 114 23.17 14.93 8.72
C GLY A 114 23.27 14.09 10.00
N PHE A 115 22.83 14.65 11.13
CA PHE A 115 22.58 13.87 12.34
C PHE A 115 21.57 12.76 12.04
N VAL A 116 21.92 11.52 12.40
CA VAL A 116 21.17 10.29 12.08
C VAL A 116 19.76 10.28 12.69
N VAL A 117 19.51 11.09 13.71
CA VAL A 117 18.23 11.20 14.42
C VAL A 117 17.67 12.60 14.22
N ARG A 118 16.88 12.79 13.17
CA ARG A 118 16.17 14.05 12.89
C ARG A 118 14.68 13.78 12.76
N HIS A 119 13.88 14.61 13.41
CA HIS A 119 12.44 14.64 13.22
C HIS A 119 12.09 15.23 11.85
N GLU A 120 11.32 14.50 11.05
CA GLU A 120 10.78 14.96 9.78
C GLU A 120 9.34 15.46 9.94
N LYS A 121 9.07 16.66 9.42
CA LYS A 121 7.78 17.32 9.58
C LYS A 121 6.68 16.62 8.80
N PHE A 122 5.43 16.76 9.22
CA PHE A 122 4.26 16.21 8.50
C PHE A 122 4.19 16.61 7.02
N ALA A 123 4.47 17.87 6.67
CA ALA A 123 4.50 18.30 5.27
C ALA A 123 5.57 17.54 4.46
N GLU A 124 6.76 17.31 5.01
CA GLU A 124 7.81 16.54 4.33
C GLU A 124 7.42 15.06 4.20
N ASN A 125 6.91 14.45 5.28
CA ASN A 125 6.43 13.07 5.27
C ASN A 125 5.33 12.88 4.21
N TYR A 126 4.39 13.81 4.12
CA TYR A 126 3.35 13.78 3.09
C TYR A 126 3.95 13.87 1.69
N ARG A 127 4.87 14.80 1.43
CA ARG A 127 5.50 14.94 0.11
C ARG A 127 6.27 13.70 -0.32
N LEU A 128 6.99 13.06 0.61
CA LEU A 128 7.79 11.88 0.31
C LEU A 128 6.95 10.61 0.12
N TYR A 129 5.88 10.47 0.90
CA TYR A 129 5.16 9.21 1.02
C TYR A 129 3.71 9.22 0.51
N SER A 130 3.17 10.38 0.08
CA SER A 130 1.79 10.48 -0.41
C SER A 130 1.50 9.51 -1.57
N ARG A 131 2.26 9.58 -2.66
CA ARG A 131 2.04 8.73 -3.85
C ARG A 131 2.57 7.31 -3.71
N SER A 132 3.61 7.13 -2.91
CA SER A 132 4.26 5.83 -2.73
C SER A 132 3.55 4.94 -1.71
N HIS A 133 2.95 5.53 -0.66
CA HIS A 133 2.35 4.80 0.46
C HIS A 133 0.94 5.31 0.82
N PHE A 134 0.74 6.59 1.15
CA PHE A 134 -0.54 7.01 1.75
C PHE A 134 -1.75 6.81 0.85
N VAL A 135 -1.70 7.28 -0.40
CA VAL A 135 -2.79 7.08 -1.36
C VAL A 135 -3.05 5.58 -1.58
N LYS A 136 -1.98 4.81 -1.70
CA LYS A 136 -2.05 3.37 -1.93
C LYS A 136 -2.58 2.59 -0.73
N GLY A 137 -2.15 2.96 0.47
CA GLY A 137 -2.59 2.38 1.74
C GLY A 137 -4.06 2.68 2.01
N LEU A 138 -4.49 3.92 1.76
CA LEU A 138 -5.90 4.31 1.84
C LEU A 138 -6.76 3.57 0.79
N GLU A 139 -6.26 3.43 -0.44
CA GLU A 139 -6.93 2.63 -1.48
C GLU A 139 -7.13 1.17 -1.03
N LEU A 140 -6.06 0.52 -0.55
CA LEU A 140 -6.13 -0.85 -0.02
C LEU A 140 -7.05 -0.95 1.19
N MET A 141 -7.02 0.03 2.11
CA MET A 141 -7.91 0.10 3.27
C MET A 141 -9.37 0.15 2.84
N MET A 142 -9.72 1.02 1.88
CA MET A 142 -11.08 1.11 1.35
C MET A 142 -11.52 -0.18 0.66
N LEU A 143 -10.63 -0.83 -0.09
CA LEU A 143 -10.93 -2.14 -0.70
C LEU A 143 -11.18 -3.22 0.33
N LEU A 144 -10.40 -3.25 1.42
CA LEU A 144 -10.58 -4.21 2.52
C LEU A 144 -11.91 -4.00 3.23
N ILE A 145 -12.24 -2.75 3.58
CA ILE A 145 -13.53 -2.41 4.20
C ILE A 145 -14.69 -2.79 3.26
N ALA A 146 -14.61 -2.44 1.98
CA ALA A 146 -15.64 -2.81 1.00
C ALA A 146 -15.79 -4.33 0.88
N TYR A 147 -14.68 -5.06 0.84
CA TYR A 147 -14.68 -6.52 0.78
C TYR A 147 -15.20 -7.16 2.08
N GLU A 148 -14.98 -6.56 3.25
CA GLU A 148 -15.56 -7.02 4.51
C GLU A 148 -17.08 -6.86 4.55
N ILE A 149 -17.61 -5.79 3.93
CA ILE A 149 -19.06 -5.52 3.87
C ILE A 149 -19.76 -6.41 2.83
N TYR A 150 -19.19 -6.56 1.63
CA TYR A 150 -19.83 -7.23 0.49
C TYR A 150 -19.32 -8.65 0.22
N GLY A 151 -18.18 -9.03 0.80
CA GLY A 151 -17.52 -10.31 0.58
C GLY A 151 -18.29 -11.46 1.19
N PHE A 152 -18.20 -12.63 0.55
CA PHE A 152 -18.72 -13.85 1.13
C PHE A 152 -17.63 -14.52 1.96
N VAL A 153 -17.89 -14.69 3.25
CA VAL A 153 -16.96 -15.36 4.15
C VAL A 153 -16.90 -16.84 3.74
N SER A 154 -15.75 -17.26 3.22
CA SER A 154 -15.43 -18.67 3.00
C SER A 154 -15.56 -19.43 4.33
N SER A 155 -16.07 -20.65 4.28
CA SER A 155 -16.27 -21.50 5.47
C SER A 155 -14.97 -21.91 6.19
N ASP A 156 -13.80 -21.63 5.63
CA ASP A 156 -12.51 -21.79 6.33
C ASP A 156 -12.10 -20.49 7.01
N THR A 157 -12.42 -20.42 8.30
CA THR A 157 -12.16 -19.26 9.16
C THR A 157 -10.67 -18.97 9.30
N THR A 158 -9.78 -19.97 9.21
CA THR A 158 -8.35 -19.79 9.51
C THR A 158 -7.59 -19.12 8.37
N ALA A 159 -7.78 -19.59 7.14
CA ALA A 159 -7.16 -19.00 5.96
C ALA A 159 -7.65 -17.56 5.73
N TYR A 160 -8.96 -17.32 5.95
CA TYR A 160 -9.54 -15.98 5.90
C TYR A 160 -8.91 -15.04 6.94
N MET A 161 -8.82 -15.47 8.20
CA MET A 161 -8.20 -14.67 9.27
C MET A 161 -6.75 -14.31 8.96
N LEU A 162 -5.93 -15.29 8.54
CA LEU A 162 -4.52 -15.05 8.21
C LEU A 162 -4.37 -14.07 7.04
N MET A 163 -5.20 -14.23 6.00
CA MET A 163 -5.15 -13.36 4.84
C MET A 163 -5.58 -11.93 5.18
N THR A 164 -6.70 -11.76 5.87
CA THR A 164 -7.21 -10.44 6.30
C THR A 164 -6.22 -9.75 7.22
N PHE A 165 -5.66 -10.47 8.21
CA PHE A 165 -4.62 -9.94 9.09
C PHE A 165 -3.40 -9.44 8.30
N SER A 166 -2.92 -10.24 7.33
CA SER A 166 -1.76 -9.87 6.51
C SER A 166 -2.00 -8.60 5.69
N MET A 167 -3.20 -8.45 5.13
CA MET A 167 -3.54 -7.27 4.33
C MET A 167 -3.70 -6.02 5.20
N TRP A 168 -4.33 -6.14 6.37
CA TRP A 168 -4.40 -5.04 7.33
C TRP A 168 -3.03 -4.67 7.90
N PHE A 169 -2.15 -5.64 8.13
CA PHE A 169 -0.78 -5.40 8.53
C PHE A 169 -0.01 -4.62 7.46
N LEU A 170 -0.18 -4.94 6.18
CA LEU A 170 0.38 -4.18 5.06
C LEU A 170 -0.12 -2.74 5.05
N VAL A 171 -1.44 -2.53 5.16
CA VAL A 171 -2.06 -1.20 5.21
C VAL A 171 -1.52 -0.39 6.37
N ALA A 172 -1.53 -0.96 7.58
CA ALA A 172 -1.02 -0.30 8.78
C ALA A 172 0.47 0.05 8.62
N SER A 173 1.27 -0.88 8.08
CA SER A 173 2.69 -0.63 7.84
C SER A 173 2.90 0.55 6.88
N TRP A 174 2.12 0.65 5.80
CA TRP A 174 2.26 1.75 4.85
C TRP A 174 1.80 3.10 5.40
N LEU A 175 0.73 3.13 6.19
CA LEU A 175 0.19 4.37 6.75
C LEU A 175 0.99 4.87 7.95
N PHE A 176 1.47 3.98 8.81
CA PHE A 176 2.08 4.37 10.10
C PHE A 176 3.60 4.38 10.12
N SER A 177 4.30 3.68 9.21
CA SER A 177 5.78 3.66 9.21
C SER A 177 6.44 5.04 9.20
N PRO A 178 5.97 6.04 8.40
CA PRO A 178 6.57 7.37 8.42
C PRO A 178 6.50 8.07 9.78
N PHE A 179 5.59 7.66 10.67
CA PHE A 179 5.44 8.21 12.02
C PHE A 179 6.17 7.35 13.06
N LEU A 180 6.09 6.02 12.92
CA LEU A 180 6.77 5.05 13.79
C LEU A 180 8.29 5.18 13.77
N PHE A 181 8.86 5.42 12.58
CA PHE A 181 10.31 5.57 12.41
C PHE A 181 10.76 7.04 12.42
N ASN A 182 9.88 7.97 12.82
CA ASN A 182 10.20 9.38 12.96
C ASN A 182 10.53 9.70 14.42
N PRO A 183 11.75 10.15 14.75
CA PRO A 183 12.09 10.58 16.10
C PRO A 183 11.11 11.63 16.61
N SER A 184 10.61 11.51 17.85
CA SER A 184 9.55 12.37 18.39
C SER A 184 8.25 12.42 17.56
N GLY A 185 7.99 11.44 16.68
CA GLY A 185 6.81 11.41 15.81
C GLY A 185 5.46 11.39 16.55
N PHE A 186 5.46 10.97 17.82
CA PHE A 186 4.27 10.94 18.69
C PHE A 186 4.34 11.92 19.87
N GLU A 187 5.32 12.81 19.88
CA GLU A 187 5.44 13.83 20.92
C GLU A 187 4.39 14.93 20.68
N TRP A 188 3.51 15.17 21.66
CA TRP A 188 2.36 16.07 21.49
C TRP A 188 2.75 17.47 20.99
N GLN A 189 3.79 18.07 21.57
CA GLN A 189 4.25 19.40 21.16
C GLN A 189 4.69 19.40 19.68
N LYS A 190 5.41 18.36 19.25
CA LYS A 190 5.84 18.22 17.85
C LYS A 190 4.67 18.02 16.91
N ILE A 191 3.68 17.22 17.30
CA ILE A 191 2.47 17.01 16.51
C ILE A 191 1.74 18.33 16.25
N VAL A 192 1.60 19.17 17.29
CA VAL A 192 0.94 20.48 17.16
C VAL A 192 1.75 21.41 16.24
N ASP A 193 3.06 21.51 16.46
CA ASP A 193 3.95 22.35 15.64
C ASP A 193 3.93 21.91 14.15
N ASP A 194 3.95 20.61 13.90
CA ASP A 194 3.90 20.01 12.58
C ASP A 194 2.54 20.20 11.89
N TRP A 195 1.45 20.13 12.66
CA TRP A 195 0.11 20.39 12.16
C TRP A 195 -0.04 21.84 11.69
N ASP A 196 0.50 22.79 12.45
CA ASP A 196 0.53 24.21 12.07
C ASP A 196 1.38 24.44 10.81
N ASP A 197 2.55 23.80 10.72
CA ASP A 197 3.43 23.86 9.53
C ASP A 197 2.74 23.26 8.30
N TRP A 198 2.09 22.10 8.45
CA TRP A 198 1.33 21.44 7.40
C TRP A 198 0.14 22.28 6.93
N THR A 199 -0.60 22.88 7.87
CA THR A 199 -1.75 23.74 7.57
C THR A 199 -1.32 24.98 6.78
N LYS A 200 -0.16 25.56 7.11
CA LYS A 200 0.42 26.66 6.32
C LYS A 200 0.79 26.19 4.92
N TRP A 201 1.49 25.06 4.81
CA TRP A 201 1.92 24.51 3.52
C TRP A 201 0.74 24.18 2.58
N ILE A 202 -0.32 23.54 3.09
CA ILE A 202 -1.53 23.19 2.31
C ILE A 202 -2.38 24.42 1.97
N SER A 203 -2.27 25.51 2.72
CA SER A 203 -2.99 26.76 2.43
C SER A 203 -2.26 27.66 1.43
N CYS A 204 -0.95 27.47 1.26
CA CYS A 204 -0.15 28.24 0.31
C CYS A 204 -0.44 27.79 -1.13
N ARG A 205 -1.09 28.67 -1.92
CA ARG A 205 -1.09 28.56 -3.38
C ARG A 205 0.32 28.76 -3.91
N GLY A 206 0.65 28.02 -4.96
CA GLY A 206 1.96 28.02 -5.58
C GLY A 206 2.20 29.29 -6.39
N GLY A 207 3.21 29.23 -7.24
CA GLY A 207 3.54 30.29 -8.18
C GLY A 207 4.85 30.00 -8.90
N ILE A 208 5.16 30.79 -9.92
CA ILE A 208 6.39 30.63 -10.69
C ILE A 208 7.60 30.76 -9.74
N GLY A 209 8.39 29.69 -9.64
CA GLY A 209 9.60 29.64 -8.80
C GLY A 209 9.36 29.38 -7.31
N VAL A 210 8.12 29.13 -6.87
CA VAL A 210 7.84 28.68 -5.51
C VAL A 210 8.20 27.19 -5.39
N PRO A 211 9.12 26.80 -4.49
CA PRO A 211 9.49 25.40 -4.35
C PRO A 211 8.36 24.58 -3.70
N GLY A 212 8.23 23.32 -4.09
CA GLY A 212 7.23 22.39 -3.52
C GLY A 212 7.35 22.20 -2.01
N ASN A 213 8.51 22.54 -1.41
CA ASN A 213 8.64 22.49 0.04
C ASN A 213 7.86 23.59 0.79
N LYS A 214 7.43 24.64 0.09
CA LYS A 214 6.68 25.79 0.62
C LYS A 214 5.20 25.82 0.21
N SER A 215 4.85 25.20 -0.90
CA SER A 215 3.46 25.13 -1.39
C SER A 215 3.08 23.72 -1.84
N TRP A 216 1.85 23.32 -1.51
CA TRP A 216 1.29 22.05 -1.97
C TRP A 216 1.05 22.00 -3.47
N GLU A 217 0.69 23.14 -4.08
CA GLU A 217 0.39 23.22 -5.52
C GLU A 217 1.67 23.04 -6.32
N SER A 218 2.75 23.73 -5.95
CA SER A 218 4.05 23.54 -6.58
C SER A 218 4.60 22.12 -6.34
N TRP A 219 4.38 21.53 -5.16
CA TRP A 219 4.72 20.12 -4.94
C TRP A 219 3.92 19.18 -5.86
N TRP A 220 2.64 19.45 -6.05
CA TRP A 220 1.78 18.63 -6.91
C TRP A 220 2.27 18.66 -8.37
N GLU A 221 2.62 19.83 -8.87
CA GLU A 221 3.22 20.00 -10.20
C GLU A 221 4.55 19.24 -10.34
N GLU A 222 5.46 19.40 -9.36
CA GLU A 222 6.74 18.68 -9.31
C GLU A 222 6.54 17.15 -9.24
N GLU A 223 5.58 16.69 -8.45
CA GLU A 223 5.29 15.26 -8.31
C GLU A 223 4.76 14.68 -9.63
N GLN A 224 3.98 15.47 -10.38
CA GLN A 224 3.33 15.05 -11.62
C GLN A 224 4.19 15.23 -12.88
N GLU A 225 5.30 15.98 -12.80
CA GLU A 225 6.22 16.30 -13.90
C GLU A 225 6.58 15.09 -14.77
N HIS A 226 6.84 13.93 -14.16
CA HIS A 226 7.19 12.70 -14.87
C HIS A 226 6.14 12.27 -15.92
N LEU A 227 4.86 12.59 -15.73
CA LEU A 227 3.81 12.22 -16.69
C LEU A 227 3.87 13.04 -17.99
N GLN A 228 4.48 14.23 -17.96
CA GLN A 228 4.59 15.08 -19.14
C GLN A 228 5.49 14.41 -20.20
N HIS A 229 6.48 13.65 -19.76
CA HIS A 229 7.46 12.97 -20.61
C HIS A 229 7.14 11.49 -20.85
N THR A 230 5.99 11.00 -20.39
CA THR A 230 5.59 9.60 -20.55
C THR A 230 5.30 9.25 -22.02
N GLY A 231 5.91 8.15 -22.49
CA GLY A 231 5.66 7.56 -23.80
C GLY A 231 4.28 6.88 -23.94
N LEU A 232 3.92 6.44 -25.15
CA LEU A 232 2.59 5.87 -25.44
C LEU A 232 2.23 4.67 -24.56
N SER A 233 3.17 3.76 -24.32
CA SER A 233 2.96 2.57 -23.48
C SER A 233 2.68 2.92 -22.02
N GLY A 234 3.41 3.89 -21.46
CA GLY A 234 3.19 4.38 -20.10
C GLY A 234 1.84 5.07 -19.96
N ARG A 235 1.42 5.87 -20.96
CA ARG A 235 0.09 6.51 -20.97
C ARG A 235 -1.03 5.48 -21.02
N LEU A 236 -0.90 4.46 -21.86
CA LEU A 236 -1.87 3.36 -21.92
C LEU A 236 -1.96 2.63 -20.58
N CYS A 237 -0.81 2.37 -19.95
CA CYS A 237 -0.76 1.74 -18.63
C CYS A 237 -1.48 2.60 -17.57
N GLU A 238 -1.26 3.91 -17.54
CA GLU A 238 -1.95 4.82 -16.61
C GLU A 238 -3.47 4.88 -16.84
N ILE A 239 -3.93 4.85 -18.10
CA ILE A 239 -5.35 4.76 -18.42
C ILE A 239 -5.94 3.47 -17.85
N ILE A 240 -5.31 2.31 -18.11
CA ILE A 240 -5.76 1.01 -17.60
C ILE A 240 -5.77 1.02 -16.07
N LEU A 241 -4.71 1.53 -15.46
CA LEU A 241 -4.59 1.63 -14.01
C LEU A 241 -5.63 2.58 -13.42
N SER A 242 -6.04 3.64 -14.12
CA SER A 242 -7.06 4.58 -13.66
C SER A 242 -8.49 4.05 -13.84
N LEU A 243 -8.73 3.26 -14.89
CA LEU A 243 -10.02 2.59 -15.14
C LEU A 243 -10.46 1.70 -13.98
N ARG A 244 -9.53 1.20 -13.17
CA ARG A 244 -9.84 0.39 -11.97
C ARG A 244 -10.73 1.13 -10.97
N PHE A 245 -10.58 2.45 -10.84
CA PHE A 245 -11.39 3.25 -9.92
C PHE A 245 -12.85 3.35 -10.39
N PHE A 246 -13.05 3.46 -11.71
CA PHE A 246 -14.41 3.46 -12.29
C PHE A 246 -15.11 2.13 -12.06
N LEU A 247 -14.41 1.00 -12.24
CA LEU A 247 -14.96 -0.33 -11.97
C LEU A 247 -15.36 -0.50 -10.50
N PHE A 248 -14.51 -0.03 -9.58
CA PHE A 248 -14.80 -0.02 -8.14
C PHE A 248 -16.05 0.81 -7.83
N GLN A 249 -16.10 2.06 -8.29
CA GLN A 249 -17.23 2.96 -8.07
C GLN A 249 -18.53 2.37 -8.63
N TYR A 250 -18.51 1.85 -9.85
CA TYR A 250 -19.68 1.23 -10.47
C TYR A 250 -20.22 0.06 -9.65
N GLY A 251 -19.33 -0.83 -9.18
CA GLY A 251 -19.73 -1.99 -8.40
C GLY A 251 -20.38 -1.61 -7.05
N ILE A 252 -19.86 -0.60 -6.37
CA ILE A 252 -20.42 -0.10 -5.11
C ILE A 252 -21.79 0.56 -5.34
N VAL A 253 -21.92 1.44 -6.35
CA VAL A 253 -23.19 2.11 -6.69
C VAL A 253 -24.27 1.09 -7.06
N TYR A 254 -23.90 0.05 -7.81
CA TYR A 254 -24.79 -1.03 -8.20
C TYR A 254 -25.34 -1.78 -6.96
N HIS A 255 -24.47 -2.13 -6.00
CA HIS A 255 -24.87 -2.84 -4.78
C HIS A 255 -25.69 -1.99 -3.82
N LEU A 256 -25.36 -0.72 -3.67
CA LEU A 256 -26.10 0.20 -2.81
C LEU A 256 -27.48 0.58 -3.38
N ARG A 257 -27.82 0.11 -4.59
CA ARG A 257 -29.08 0.42 -5.31
C ARG A 257 -29.38 1.92 -5.38
N ILE A 258 -28.35 2.77 -5.34
CA ILE A 258 -28.50 4.24 -5.31
C ILE A 258 -29.32 4.72 -6.51
N SER A 259 -29.17 4.06 -7.65
CA SER A 259 -29.89 4.40 -8.87
C SER A 259 -31.35 3.94 -8.92
N ASN A 260 -31.86 3.18 -7.94
CA ASN A 260 -33.24 2.63 -7.94
C ASN A 260 -33.68 2.03 -9.31
N ASN A 261 -32.79 1.24 -9.95
CA ASN A 261 -32.96 0.68 -11.30
C ASN A 261 -33.06 1.69 -12.46
N ASN A 262 -32.86 2.99 -12.22
CA ASN A 262 -32.67 3.95 -13.30
C ASN A 262 -31.34 3.67 -13.99
N LYS A 263 -31.38 3.47 -15.31
CA LYS A 263 -30.20 3.22 -16.16
C LYS A 263 -29.89 4.41 -17.07
N SER A 264 -30.52 5.57 -16.85
CA SER A 264 -30.22 6.77 -17.64
C SER A 264 -28.80 7.26 -17.34
N ILE A 265 -28.07 7.55 -18.41
CA ILE A 265 -26.75 8.23 -18.37
C ILE A 265 -26.96 9.75 -18.52
N ILE A 266 -28.21 10.20 -18.35
CA ILE A 266 -28.72 11.57 -18.51
C ILE A 266 -29.54 11.90 -17.27
#